data_AF-X1I072-F1
#
_entry.id   AF-X1I072-F1
#
_cell.length_a   1.000
_cell.length_b   1.000
_cell.length_c   1.000
_cell.angle_alpha   90.00
_cell.angle_beta   90.00
_cell.angle_gamma   90.00
#
_symmetry.space_group_name_H-M   'P 1'
#
loop_
_entity.id
_entity.type
_entity.pdbx_description
1 polymer ?
#
loop_
_entity_poly.entity_id
_entity_poly.type
_entity_poly.pdbx_seq_one_letter_code
_entity_poly.pdbx_strand_id
1 'polypeptide(L)'
;EFKDQLFDDYGLGFGIFYTTLYQKADAGLVDAEGKSGPDEASGGILSIAGTWELFGRSTQHPGSLGFRLQDRHRMGAIPPQSLGPDIGSLWLTGTLFNEFDMSLVELYWDQHIVKDRLAFRFGKTVPFVIHDYFKYKSPVSGFQDSNLTLNSSISWVGFGLGAVGLVRPTPDIYVHGGIYDAKGKANRAGFDSFFNDGEHFTIADIGWDPGYLDPTRKVRIGPIEVSDYHITLWHKDSVEKAMTPEGWGFTIFLEHRISNFLP
;
A
#
# COMPACT_ATOMS: atom_id res chain seq x y z
N GLU A 1 3.75 22.46 -17.97
CA GLU A 1 4.47 23.75 -17.83
C GLU A 1 4.74 24.12 -16.36
N PHE A 2 3.77 24.57 -15.55
CA PHE A 2 4.03 24.93 -14.13
C PHE A 2 4.61 23.77 -13.28
N LYS A 3 3.99 22.58 -13.35
CA LYS A 3 4.45 21.43 -12.56
C LYS A 3 5.83 20.94 -12.99
N ASP A 4 6.13 21.03 -14.28
CA ASP A 4 7.42 20.65 -14.84
C ASP A 4 8.49 21.64 -14.35
N GLN A 5 8.22 22.94 -14.42
CA GLN A 5 9.09 23.99 -13.86
C GLN A 5 9.32 23.83 -12.35
N LEU A 6 8.26 23.53 -11.57
CA LEU A 6 8.38 23.30 -10.13
C LEU A 6 9.31 22.10 -9.83
N PHE A 7 9.22 21.05 -10.63
CA PHE A 7 10.11 19.90 -10.51
C PHE A 7 11.54 20.21 -10.95
N ASP A 8 11.71 20.90 -12.09
CA ASP A 8 13.03 21.24 -12.62
C ASP A 8 13.78 22.22 -11.70
N ASP A 9 13.09 23.23 -11.16
CA ASP A 9 13.70 24.23 -10.28
C ASP A 9 13.91 23.68 -8.86
N TYR A 10 12.91 23.01 -8.29
CA TYR A 10 12.88 22.68 -6.86
C TYR A 10 12.85 21.19 -6.53
N GLY A 11 12.69 20.30 -7.51
CA GLY A 11 12.61 18.85 -7.31
C GLY A 11 11.27 18.38 -6.74
N LEU A 12 10.26 19.26 -6.70
CA LEU A 12 8.96 18.97 -6.13
C LEU A 12 7.97 18.55 -7.23
N GLY A 13 7.55 17.29 -7.18
CA GLY A 13 6.46 16.75 -8.01
C GLY A 13 5.25 16.42 -7.15
N PHE A 14 4.05 16.81 -7.60
CA PHE A 14 2.80 16.48 -6.88
C PHE A 14 1.59 16.32 -7.79
N GLY A 15 0.61 15.57 -7.30
CA GLY A 15 -0.67 15.30 -7.95
C GLY A 15 -1.83 15.42 -6.97
N ILE A 16 -3.00 15.73 -7.53
CA ILE A 16 -4.30 15.64 -6.84
C ILE A 16 -5.08 14.57 -7.57
N PHE A 17 -5.64 13.63 -6.82
CA PHE A 17 -6.33 12.46 -7.34
C PHE A 17 -7.68 12.37 -6.66
N TYR A 18 -8.72 12.10 -7.44
CA TYR A 18 -10.04 11.84 -6.93
C TYR A 18 -10.63 10.62 -7.62
N THR A 19 -11.00 9.63 -6.83
CA THR A 19 -11.58 8.37 -7.33
C THR A 19 -12.87 8.10 -6.58
N THR A 20 -13.92 7.71 -7.30
CA THR A 20 -15.22 7.38 -6.73
C THR A 20 -15.61 5.96 -7.09
N LEU A 21 -16.33 5.28 -6.21
CA LEU A 21 -16.82 3.93 -6.42
C LEU A 21 -18.29 3.86 -5.99
N TYR A 22 -19.11 3.24 -6.84
CA TYR A 22 -20.47 2.82 -6.53
C TYR A 22 -20.56 1.31 -6.75
N GLN A 23 -21.19 0.60 -5.82
CA GLN A 23 -21.41 -0.84 -5.86
C GLN A 23 -22.87 -1.12 -5.55
N LYS A 24 -23.42 -2.15 -6.19
CA LYS A 24 -24.76 -2.66 -5.95
C LYS A 24 -24.80 -4.17 -6.10
N ALA A 25 -25.43 -4.84 -5.15
CA ALA A 25 -25.86 -6.22 -5.21
C ALA A 25 -27.35 -6.29 -5.57
N ASP A 26 -27.78 -7.43 -6.11
CA ASP A 26 -29.19 -7.71 -6.39
C ASP A 26 -29.98 -8.06 -5.11
N ALA A 27 -29.28 -8.52 -4.07
CA ALA A 27 -29.83 -8.76 -2.74
C ALA A 27 -28.78 -8.57 -1.63
N GLY A 28 -29.23 -8.10 -0.47
CA GLY A 28 -28.48 -8.17 0.78
C GLY A 28 -28.77 -9.45 1.55
N LEU A 29 -27.87 -9.83 2.46
CA LEU A 29 -28.13 -10.84 3.47
C LEU A 29 -29.32 -10.43 4.33
N VAL A 30 -30.06 -11.44 4.76
CA VAL A 30 -31.24 -11.31 5.60
C VAL A 30 -30.91 -11.94 6.95
N ASP A 31 -31.13 -11.19 8.04
CA ASP A 31 -30.94 -11.69 9.40
C ASP A 31 -32.06 -12.67 9.82
N ALA A 32 -31.95 -13.21 11.03
CA ALA A 32 -32.91 -14.18 11.56
C ALA A 32 -34.33 -13.60 11.70
N GLU A 33 -34.45 -12.28 11.77
CA GLU A 33 -35.69 -11.52 11.90
C GLU A 33 -36.28 -11.11 10.54
N GLY A 34 -35.63 -11.46 9.42
CA GLY A 34 -36.12 -11.14 8.08
C GLY A 34 -35.74 -9.75 7.58
N LYS A 35 -34.84 -9.04 8.26
CA LYS A 35 -34.36 -7.71 7.86
C LYS A 35 -33.11 -7.84 7.00
N SER A 36 -33.09 -7.13 5.88
CA SER A 36 -31.93 -7.08 5.00
C SER A 36 -31.01 -5.90 5.35
N GLY A 37 -29.69 -6.13 5.24
CA GLY A 37 -28.68 -5.07 5.27
C GLY A 37 -28.69 -4.23 3.98
N PRO A 38 -27.86 -3.18 3.90
CA PRO A 38 -27.62 -2.45 2.66
C PRO A 38 -27.17 -3.38 1.51
N ASP A 39 -27.72 -3.16 0.32
CA ASP A 39 -27.33 -3.83 -0.93
C ASP A 39 -26.55 -2.92 -1.88
N GLU A 40 -26.38 -1.64 -1.54
CA GLU A 40 -25.59 -0.68 -2.30
C GLU A 40 -24.66 0.14 -1.40
N ALA A 41 -23.55 0.58 -1.98
CA ALA A 41 -22.56 1.39 -1.30
C ALA A 41 -21.91 2.38 -2.27
N SER A 42 -21.54 3.55 -1.78
CA SER A 42 -20.76 4.50 -2.58
C SER A 42 -19.88 5.40 -1.74
N GLY A 43 -18.75 5.79 -2.31
CA GLY A 43 -17.75 6.60 -1.63
C GLY A 43 -16.68 7.14 -2.57
N GLY A 44 -15.80 7.96 -2.00
CA GLY A 44 -14.72 8.61 -2.71
C GLY A 44 -13.43 8.68 -1.91
N ILE A 45 -12.31 8.79 -2.63
CA ILE A 45 -10.97 9.00 -2.10
C ILE A 45 -10.42 10.25 -2.77
N LEU A 46 -10.15 11.28 -1.97
CA LEU A 46 -9.41 12.46 -2.40
C LEU A 46 -7.99 12.36 -1.86
N SER A 47 -6.98 12.52 -2.72
CA SER A 47 -5.58 12.46 -2.32
C SER A 47 -4.77 13.59 -2.92
N ILE A 48 -3.90 14.19 -2.10
CA ILE A 48 -2.84 15.09 -2.55
C ILE A 48 -1.53 14.40 -2.19
N ALA A 49 -0.77 13.98 -3.19
CA ALA A 49 0.45 13.19 -2.98
C ALA A 49 1.59 13.73 -3.83
N GLY A 50 2.82 13.58 -3.33
CA GLY A 50 3.99 14.06 -4.03
C GLY A 50 5.30 13.54 -3.46
N THR A 51 6.36 13.88 -4.16
CA THR A 51 7.74 13.60 -3.79
C THR A 51 8.55 14.87 -4.00
N TRP A 52 9.43 15.15 -3.04
CA TRP A 52 10.36 16.26 -3.10
C TRP A 52 11.80 15.74 -3.07
N GLU A 53 12.48 15.79 -4.21
CA GLU A 53 13.89 15.41 -4.32
C GLU A 53 14.75 16.49 -3.66
N LEU A 54 15.24 16.23 -2.45
CA LEU A 54 15.98 17.19 -1.62
C LEU A 54 17.49 16.95 -1.63
N PHE A 55 17.91 15.73 -1.93
CA PHE A 55 19.31 15.32 -1.89
C PHE A 55 19.69 14.57 -3.16
N GLY A 56 20.93 14.79 -3.65
CA GLY A 56 21.44 14.05 -4.80
C GLY A 56 20.57 14.18 -6.07
N ARG A 57 19.91 15.33 -6.27
CA ARG A 57 19.07 15.60 -7.46
C ARG A 57 19.88 15.34 -8.73
N SER A 58 19.28 14.67 -9.69
CA SER A 58 19.92 14.30 -10.97
C SER A 58 21.18 13.43 -10.83
N THR A 59 21.41 12.82 -9.66
CA THR A 59 22.49 11.85 -9.45
C THR A 59 21.96 10.43 -9.42
N GLN A 60 22.86 9.47 -9.23
CA GLN A 60 22.54 8.04 -9.08
C GLN A 60 22.01 7.70 -7.67
N HIS A 61 22.01 8.67 -6.74
CA HIS A 61 21.75 8.47 -5.31
C HIS A 61 20.75 9.50 -4.74
N PRO A 62 19.58 9.69 -5.35
CA PRO A 62 18.62 10.69 -4.89
C PRO A 62 18.06 10.34 -3.51
N GLY A 63 17.86 11.37 -2.71
CA GLY A 63 17.12 11.34 -1.45
C GLY A 63 15.89 12.23 -1.55
N SER A 64 14.72 11.70 -1.20
CA SER A 64 13.43 12.35 -1.42
C SER A 64 12.54 12.29 -0.18
N LEU A 65 11.79 13.36 0.04
CA LEU A 65 10.68 13.38 0.99
C LEU A 65 9.38 13.05 0.23
N GLY A 66 8.75 11.92 0.55
CA GLY A 66 7.43 11.56 0.05
C GLY A 66 6.33 11.95 1.02
N PHE A 67 5.19 12.41 0.50
CA PHE A 67 4.03 12.76 1.31
C PHE A 67 2.71 12.39 0.64
N ARG A 68 1.68 12.14 1.46
CA ARG A 68 0.29 11.97 1.02
C ARG A 68 -0.68 12.48 2.07
N LEU A 69 -1.46 13.49 1.71
CA LEU A 69 -2.71 13.83 2.38
C LEU A 69 -3.84 13.08 1.71
N GLN A 70 -4.74 12.50 2.49
CA GLN A 70 -5.86 11.73 1.98
C GLN A 70 -7.11 11.93 2.83
N ASP A 71 -8.23 12.10 2.16
CA ASP A 71 -9.58 12.06 2.72
C ASP A 71 -10.30 10.88 2.06
N ARG A 72 -11.08 10.14 2.85
CA ARG A 72 -11.94 9.09 2.35
C ARG A 72 -13.32 9.24 2.96
N HIS A 73 -14.35 9.25 2.13
CA HIS A 73 -15.70 9.54 2.55
C HIS A 73 -16.72 8.61 1.88
N ARG A 74 -17.79 8.30 2.61
CA ARG A 74 -19.00 7.72 2.00
C ARG A 74 -19.82 8.80 1.28
N MET A 75 -20.54 8.39 0.24
CA MET A 75 -21.50 9.21 -0.51
C MET A 75 -22.93 8.68 -0.35
N GLY A 76 -23.07 7.37 -0.17
CA GLY A 76 -24.35 6.70 0.08
C GLY A 76 -24.56 6.36 1.55
N ALA A 77 -25.35 5.31 1.79
CA ALA A 77 -25.65 4.83 3.14
C ALA A 77 -24.39 4.32 3.87
N ILE A 78 -23.53 3.58 3.16
CA ILE A 78 -22.29 2.98 3.68
C ILE A 78 -21.13 3.18 2.70
N PRO A 79 -19.87 3.19 3.20
CA PRO A 79 -18.70 3.21 2.33
C PRO A 79 -18.52 1.85 1.63
N PRO A 80 -17.99 1.80 0.39
CA PRO A 80 -17.86 0.57 -0.39
C PRO A 80 -17.07 -0.55 0.30
N GLN A 81 -16.06 -0.23 1.13
CA GLN A 81 -15.32 -1.25 1.88
C GLN A 81 -16.20 -2.05 2.86
N SER A 82 -17.32 -1.47 3.31
CA SER A 82 -18.22 -2.04 4.32
C SER A 82 -19.36 -2.88 3.74
N LEU A 83 -19.57 -2.91 2.43
CA LEU A 83 -20.69 -3.63 1.82
C LEU A 83 -20.56 -5.16 1.98
N GLY A 84 -19.33 -5.68 2.02
CA GLY A 84 -19.06 -7.12 2.00
C GLY A 84 -19.87 -7.95 3.00
N PRO A 85 -19.83 -7.66 4.32
CA PRO A 85 -20.63 -8.35 5.32
C PRO A 85 -22.14 -8.31 5.06
N ASP A 86 -22.67 -7.21 4.52
CA ASP A 86 -24.11 -7.06 4.26
C ASP A 86 -24.60 -7.88 3.06
N ILE A 87 -23.70 -8.32 2.18
CA ILE A 87 -24.03 -9.14 0.99
C ILE A 87 -23.41 -10.54 1.04
N GLY A 88 -22.82 -10.93 2.18
CA GLY A 88 -22.25 -12.26 2.40
C GLY A 88 -20.89 -12.49 1.74
N SER A 89 -20.19 -11.42 1.38
CA SER A 89 -18.80 -11.50 0.94
C SER A 89 -17.87 -11.73 2.13
N LEU A 90 -16.96 -12.70 1.99
CA LEU A 90 -15.83 -12.88 2.91
C LEU A 90 -14.77 -11.78 2.76
N TRP A 91 -14.80 -11.08 1.63
CA TRP A 91 -13.79 -10.12 1.21
C TRP A 91 -14.32 -8.68 1.23
N LEU A 92 -13.42 -7.72 1.40
CA LEU A 92 -13.75 -6.31 1.25
C LEU A 92 -14.07 -6.06 -0.23
N THR A 93 -15.23 -5.47 -0.50
CA THR A 93 -15.72 -5.27 -1.87
C THR A 93 -15.13 -4.02 -2.52
N GLY A 94 -14.80 -2.99 -1.74
CA GLY A 94 -14.10 -1.79 -2.20
C GLY A 94 -12.90 -1.49 -1.32
N THR A 95 -11.78 -2.20 -1.51
CA THR A 95 -10.56 -2.02 -0.73
C THR A 95 -10.09 -0.57 -0.80
N LEU A 96 -9.71 0.00 0.34
CA LEU A 96 -9.40 1.42 0.53
C LEU A 96 -10.59 2.38 0.51
N PHE A 97 -11.78 2.01 0.05
CA PHE A 97 -12.96 2.89 0.10
C PHE A 97 -13.65 2.81 1.47
N ASN A 98 -12.91 3.14 2.53
CA ASN A 98 -13.41 3.32 3.89
C ASN A 98 -13.53 4.82 4.24
N GLU A 99 -13.58 5.16 5.53
CA GLU A 99 -13.82 6.53 5.98
C GLU A 99 -12.74 7.02 6.95
N PHE A 100 -12.21 8.20 6.68
CA PHE A 100 -11.47 9.04 7.63
C PHE A 100 -11.31 10.46 7.07
N ASP A 101 -11.30 11.43 7.96
CA ASP A 101 -11.06 12.84 7.62
C ASP A 101 -9.67 13.06 7.02
N MET A 102 -9.55 14.10 6.19
CA MET A 102 -8.29 14.57 5.61
C MET A 102 -7.10 14.45 6.59
N SER A 103 -6.21 13.50 6.29
CA SER A 103 -5.10 13.13 7.17
C SER A 103 -3.81 13.02 6.37
N LEU A 104 -2.68 13.39 6.99
CA LEU A 104 -1.35 13.07 6.46
C LEU A 104 -1.06 11.59 6.70
N VAL A 105 -1.39 10.76 5.71
CA VAL A 105 -1.33 9.29 5.79
C VAL A 105 0.07 8.76 5.47
N GLU A 106 0.83 9.47 4.65
CA GLU A 106 2.25 9.15 4.37
C GLU A 106 3.11 10.40 4.56
N LEU A 107 4.24 10.23 5.23
CA LEU A 107 5.35 11.18 5.29
C LEU A 107 6.63 10.39 5.57
N TYR A 108 7.47 10.22 4.56
CA TYR A 108 8.64 9.37 4.65
C TYR A 108 9.83 9.97 3.91
N TRP A 109 11.02 9.59 4.34
CA TRP A 109 12.25 9.77 3.60
C TRP A 109 12.59 8.51 2.82
N ASP A 110 12.90 8.66 1.54
CA ASP A 110 13.46 7.64 0.65
C ASP A 110 14.89 7.99 0.29
N GLN A 111 15.80 7.04 0.45
CA GLN A 111 17.20 7.21 0.08
C GLN A 111 17.68 6.07 -0.81
N HIS A 112 18.21 6.41 -1.98
CA HIS A 112 18.98 5.48 -2.81
C HIS A 112 20.46 5.62 -2.48
N ILE A 113 21.10 4.52 -2.08
CA ILE A 113 22.55 4.46 -1.76
C ILE A 113 23.33 3.91 -2.94
N VAL A 114 22.79 2.89 -3.62
CA VAL A 114 23.32 2.38 -4.88
C VAL A 114 22.17 2.37 -5.85
N LYS A 115 22.34 3.03 -7.00
CA LYS A 115 21.28 3.14 -8.01
C LYS A 115 20.68 1.76 -8.25
N ASP A 116 19.37 1.70 -8.03
CA ASP A 116 18.53 0.54 -8.29
C ASP A 116 18.93 -0.74 -7.54
N ARG A 117 19.82 -0.68 -6.53
CA ARG A 117 20.34 -1.88 -5.85
C ARG A 117 20.36 -1.81 -4.34
N LEU A 118 20.43 -0.62 -3.77
CA LEU A 118 20.41 -0.44 -2.31
C LEU A 118 19.66 0.84 -2.00
N ALA A 119 18.54 0.71 -1.29
CA ALA A 119 17.72 1.82 -0.87
C ALA A 119 17.08 1.56 0.49
N PHE A 120 16.65 2.62 1.16
CA PHE A 120 15.84 2.50 2.36
C PHE A 120 14.78 3.60 2.42
N ARG A 121 13.68 3.30 3.11
CA ARG A 121 12.63 4.23 3.47
C ARG A 121 12.45 4.23 4.98
N PHE A 122 12.18 5.40 5.56
CA PHE A 122 11.70 5.48 6.94
C PHE A 122 10.72 6.64 7.12
N GLY A 123 9.80 6.50 8.07
CA GLY A 123 8.77 7.49 8.38
C GLY A 123 7.38 6.86 8.42
N LYS A 124 6.35 7.69 8.25
CA LYS A 124 4.97 7.22 8.20
C LYS A 124 4.63 6.70 6.81
N THR A 125 4.25 5.43 6.73
CA THR A 125 3.97 4.70 5.48
C THR A 125 2.94 3.61 5.74
N VAL A 126 2.58 2.82 4.71
CA VAL A 126 1.78 1.60 4.87
C VAL A 126 2.52 0.42 4.22
N PRO A 127 2.67 -0.74 4.90
CA PRO A 127 3.40 -1.88 4.34
C PRO A 127 2.74 -2.49 3.10
N PHE A 128 1.41 -2.39 3.01
CA PHE A 128 0.60 -2.91 1.92
C PHE A 128 1.08 -2.51 0.51
N VAL A 129 1.57 -1.28 0.34
CA VAL A 129 2.00 -0.77 -0.99
C VAL A 129 3.44 -1.15 -1.32
N ILE A 130 4.17 -1.73 -0.37
CA ILE A 130 5.59 -2.06 -0.49
C ILE A 130 5.79 -3.56 -0.61
N HIS A 131 5.15 -4.33 0.26
CA HIS A 131 5.34 -5.77 0.42
C HIS A 131 4.28 -6.61 -0.30
N ASP A 132 4.60 -7.87 -0.62
CA ASP A 132 3.71 -8.79 -1.36
C ASP A 132 3.14 -8.11 -2.64
N TYR A 133 3.97 -7.30 -3.31
CA TYR A 133 3.50 -6.43 -4.38
C TYR A 133 3.28 -7.21 -5.68
N PHE A 134 2.26 -6.82 -6.44
CA PHE A 134 2.02 -7.29 -7.80
C PHE A 134 1.32 -6.18 -8.61
N LYS A 135 1.33 -6.31 -9.94
CA LYS A 135 0.94 -5.22 -10.85
C LYS A 135 -0.47 -4.67 -10.59
N TYR A 136 -1.43 -5.54 -10.28
CA TYR A 136 -2.84 -5.17 -10.13
C TYR A 136 -3.28 -4.96 -8.69
N LYS A 137 -2.32 -4.88 -7.75
CA LYS A 137 -2.56 -4.75 -6.31
C LYS A 137 -3.33 -3.48 -5.93
N SER A 138 -3.20 -2.42 -6.71
CA SER A 138 -3.79 -1.11 -6.41
C SER A 138 -5.32 -1.12 -6.53
N PRO A 139 -6.07 -0.84 -5.45
CA PRO A 139 -7.52 -0.81 -5.46
C PRO A 139 -8.16 0.33 -6.25
N VAL A 140 -7.37 1.24 -6.82
CA VAL A 140 -7.88 2.38 -7.61
C VAL A 140 -7.46 2.34 -9.07
N SER A 141 -6.62 1.38 -9.46
CA SER A 141 -6.13 1.22 -10.84
C SER A 141 -6.11 -0.23 -11.33
N GLY A 142 -6.23 -1.22 -10.45
CA GLY A 142 -6.37 -2.64 -10.75
C GLY A 142 -7.74 -3.16 -10.30
N PHE A 143 -7.73 -4.23 -9.50
CA PHE A 143 -8.94 -4.82 -8.93
C PHE A 143 -9.45 -4.03 -7.73
N GLN A 144 -10.75 -4.04 -7.46
CA GLN A 144 -11.34 -3.29 -6.34
C GLN A 144 -11.41 -4.11 -5.05
N ASP A 145 -11.62 -5.42 -5.18
CA ASP A 145 -11.89 -6.32 -4.06
C ASP A 145 -10.61 -6.80 -3.36
N SER A 146 -10.71 -7.16 -2.08
CA SER A 146 -9.54 -7.63 -1.31
C SER A 146 -9.02 -8.99 -1.75
N ASN A 147 -9.80 -9.82 -2.44
CA ASN A 147 -9.34 -11.13 -2.89
C ASN A 147 -8.26 -11.04 -3.97
N LEU A 148 -8.32 -9.96 -4.76
CA LEU A 148 -7.40 -9.70 -5.87
C LEU A 148 -6.43 -8.54 -5.58
N THR A 149 -6.48 -7.95 -4.40
CA THR A 149 -5.58 -6.86 -3.99
C THR A 149 -4.83 -7.14 -2.71
N LEU A 150 -5.32 -8.02 -1.83
CA LEU A 150 -4.70 -8.34 -0.55
C LEU A 150 -4.43 -9.83 -0.44
N ASN A 151 -3.29 -10.16 0.16
CA ASN A 151 -3.05 -11.51 0.64
C ASN A 151 -3.69 -11.67 2.01
N SER A 152 -4.79 -12.44 2.09
CA SER A 152 -5.56 -12.63 3.33
C SER A 152 -4.82 -13.44 4.39
N SER A 153 -3.69 -14.08 4.04
CA SER A 153 -2.84 -14.77 5.02
C SER A 153 -1.95 -13.81 5.82
N ILE A 154 -1.80 -12.56 5.38
CA ILE A 154 -0.94 -11.55 6.02
C ILE A 154 -1.79 -10.68 6.95
N SER A 155 -1.38 -10.55 8.21
CA SER A 155 -2.02 -9.66 9.19
C SER A 155 -1.65 -8.19 8.95
N TRP A 156 -2.14 -7.62 7.85
CA TRP A 156 -1.84 -6.25 7.44
C TRP A 156 -2.11 -5.22 8.54
N VAL A 157 -1.26 -4.20 8.58
CA VAL A 157 -1.38 -3.05 9.49
C VAL A 157 -1.63 -1.77 8.69
N GLY A 158 -2.23 -0.77 9.35
CA GLY A 158 -2.58 0.49 8.72
C GLY A 158 -1.38 1.42 8.49
N PHE A 159 -1.68 2.67 8.12
CA PHE A 159 -0.67 3.73 8.00
C PHE A 159 0.00 4.00 9.35
N GLY A 160 1.31 3.78 9.46
CA GLY A 160 2.03 3.91 10.72
C GLY A 160 3.50 4.25 10.49
N LEU A 161 4.22 4.54 11.57
CA LEU A 161 5.68 4.65 11.49
C LEU A 161 6.29 3.30 11.11
N GLY A 162 7.35 3.36 10.34
CA GLY A 162 8.12 2.19 9.99
C GLY A 162 9.39 2.53 9.24
N ALA A 163 10.15 1.48 8.94
CA ALA A 163 11.31 1.54 8.08
C ALA A 163 11.38 0.26 7.24
N VAL A 164 11.87 0.39 6.01
CA VAL A 164 12.10 -0.73 5.10
C VAL A 164 13.41 -0.52 4.34
N GLY A 165 14.18 -1.58 4.20
CA GLY A 165 15.39 -1.62 3.37
C GLY A 165 15.17 -2.50 2.16
N LEU A 166 15.77 -2.14 1.03
CA LEU A 166 15.83 -2.91 -0.21
C LEU A 166 17.29 -3.18 -0.57
N VAL A 167 17.59 -4.43 -0.91
CA VAL A 167 18.84 -4.84 -1.55
C VAL A 167 18.56 -5.70 -2.77
N ARG A 168 19.33 -5.48 -3.85
CA ARG A 168 19.32 -6.33 -5.05
C ARG A 168 20.69 -6.99 -5.27
N PRO A 169 20.88 -8.22 -4.76
CA PRO A 169 22.14 -8.95 -4.91
C PRO A 169 22.52 -9.19 -6.38
N THR A 170 21.51 -9.34 -7.24
CA THR A 170 21.64 -9.41 -8.71
C THR A 170 20.59 -8.48 -9.35
N PRO A 171 20.66 -8.21 -10.66
CA PRO A 171 19.63 -7.45 -11.38
C PRO A 171 18.20 -7.96 -11.18
N ASP A 172 18.01 -9.28 -11.13
CA ASP A 172 16.70 -9.94 -11.17
C ASP A 172 16.25 -10.47 -9.81
N ILE A 173 17.05 -10.30 -8.75
CA ILE A 173 16.70 -10.74 -7.40
C ILE A 173 16.61 -9.52 -6.50
N TYR A 174 15.50 -9.39 -5.78
CA TYR A 174 15.33 -8.41 -4.73
C TYR A 174 15.08 -9.07 -3.38
N VAL A 175 15.54 -8.38 -2.35
CA VAL A 175 15.16 -8.64 -0.97
C VAL A 175 14.81 -7.30 -0.36
N HIS A 176 13.62 -7.20 0.21
CA HIS A 176 13.29 -6.06 1.06
C HIS A 176 12.57 -6.52 2.32
N GLY A 177 12.86 -5.82 3.41
CA GLY A 177 12.31 -6.15 4.72
C GLY A 177 12.09 -4.89 5.52
N GLY A 178 11.01 -4.89 6.29
CA GLY A 178 10.60 -3.73 7.05
C GLY A 178 9.99 -4.07 8.40
N ILE A 179 9.98 -3.05 9.24
CA ILE A 179 9.34 -3.01 10.55
C ILE A 179 8.38 -1.84 10.57
N TYR A 180 7.17 -2.07 11.08
CA TYR A 180 6.06 -1.13 11.06
C TYR A 180 5.35 -1.15 12.42
N ASP A 181 4.72 -0.03 12.77
CA ASP A 181 3.84 0.08 13.94
C ASP A 181 2.62 -0.85 13.78
N ALA A 182 2.46 -1.82 14.69
CA ALA A 182 1.31 -2.73 14.66
C ALA A 182 -0.04 -2.01 14.87
N LYS A 183 -0.01 -0.80 15.43
CA LYS A 183 -1.16 0.07 15.73
C LYS A 183 -1.34 1.21 14.74
N GLY A 184 -0.71 1.14 13.56
CA GLY A 184 -0.79 2.19 12.53
C GLY A 184 -2.22 2.66 12.25
N LYS A 185 -2.45 3.98 12.30
CA LYS A 185 -3.71 4.66 11.96
C LYS A 185 -3.50 5.84 11.03
N ALA A 186 -4.41 6.01 10.06
CA ALA A 186 -4.40 7.10 9.09
C ALA A 186 -4.28 8.50 9.75
N ASN A 187 -5.04 8.75 10.82
CA ASN A 187 -5.15 10.05 11.49
C ASN A 187 -4.21 10.25 12.70
N ARG A 188 -3.17 9.42 12.87
CA ARG A 188 -2.19 9.56 13.97
C ARG A 188 -0.76 9.52 13.46
N ALA A 189 0.15 10.23 14.12
CA ALA A 189 1.57 10.23 13.73
C ALA A 189 2.26 8.88 14.03
N GLY A 190 1.95 8.26 15.17
CA GLY A 190 2.43 6.92 15.53
C GLY A 190 3.73 6.86 16.36
N PHE A 191 4.32 8.00 16.76
CA PHE A 191 5.56 8.00 17.57
C PHE A 191 5.39 7.28 18.92
N ASP A 192 4.30 7.57 19.63
CA ASP A 192 4.01 6.94 20.93
C ASP A 192 3.78 5.42 20.79
N SER A 193 2.96 5.00 19.83
CA SER A 193 2.69 3.58 19.60
C SER A 193 3.93 2.81 19.11
N PHE A 194 4.73 3.40 18.24
CA PHE A 194 5.93 2.75 17.72
C PHE A 194 7.03 2.62 18.79
N PHE A 195 7.32 3.67 19.56
CA PHE A 195 8.46 3.67 20.49
C PHE A 195 8.11 3.30 21.94
N ASN A 196 6.89 3.61 22.40
CA ASN A 196 6.50 3.40 23.81
C ASN A 196 5.66 2.13 23.98
N ASP A 197 4.64 1.91 23.14
CA ASP A 197 3.88 0.65 23.17
C ASP A 197 4.75 -0.51 22.63
N GLY A 198 5.57 -0.27 21.59
CA GLY A 198 6.62 -1.20 21.15
C GLY A 198 6.11 -2.49 20.48
N GLU A 199 4.88 -2.47 19.98
CA GLU A 199 4.28 -3.60 19.25
C GLU A 199 4.47 -3.40 17.75
N HIS A 200 5.06 -4.39 17.08
CA HIS A 200 5.53 -4.26 15.73
C HIS A 200 4.95 -5.30 14.77
N PHE A 201 4.92 -4.91 13.50
CA PHE A 201 4.72 -5.79 12.36
C PHE A 201 6.02 -5.83 11.57
N THR A 202 6.59 -7.02 11.41
CA THR A 202 7.78 -7.26 10.60
C THR A 202 7.41 -8.09 9.38
N ILE A 203 7.99 -7.73 8.23
CA ILE A 203 7.70 -8.40 6.97
C ILE A 203 8.92 -8.33 6.07
N ALA A 204 9.17 -9.40 5.32
CA ALA A 204 10.24 -9.47 4.35
C ALA A 204 9.80 -10.24 3.11
N ASP A 205 10.16 -9.73 1.94
CA ASP A 205 9.99 -10.40 0.68
C ASP A 205 11.35 -10.72 0.06
N ILE A 206 11.43 -11.91 -0.53
CA ILE A 206 12.51 -12.33 -1.40
C ILE A 206 11.86 -12.67 -2.73
N GLY A 207 12.25 -11.97 -3.78
CA GLY A 207 11.63 -12.14 -5.09
C GLY A 207 12.61 -12.23 -6.24
N TRP A 208 12.11 -12.83 -7.32
CA TRP A 208 12.74 -12.93 -8.62
C TRP A 208 11.82 -12.28 -9.66
N ASP A 209 12.30 -11.20 -10.26
CA ASP A 209 11.57 -10.35 -11.21
C ASP A 209 12.43 -10.15 -12.49
N PRO A 210 12.49 -11.17 -13.38
CA PRO A 210 13.38 -11.15 -14.53
C PRO A 210 13.09 -9.96 -15.46
N GLY A 211 14.13 -9.16 -15.75
CA GLY A 211 14.01 -7.99 -16.63
C GLY A 211 13.66 -6.68 -15.92
N TYR A 212 13.87 -6.60 -14.61
CA TYR A 212 13.70 -5.37 -13.82
C TYR A 212 14.62 -4.23 -14.25
N LEU A 213 15.91 -4.50 -14.49
CA LEU A 213 16.91 -3.49 -14.89
C LEU A 213 16.88 -3.13 -16.38
N ASP A 214 15.70 -3.13 -17.01
CA ASP A 214 15.50 -2.48 -18.31
C ASP A 214 15.84 -0.97 -18.15
N PRO A 215 16.88 -0.45 -18.84
CA PRO A 215 17.38 0.92 -18.65
C PRO A 215 16.35 2.02 -18.95
N THR A 216 15.21 1.67 -19.53
CA THR A 216 14.11 2.60 -19.83
C THR A 216 13.20 2.89 -18.62
N ARG A 217 13.37 2.20 -17.48
CA ARG A 217 12.41 2.24 -16.37
C ARG A 217 12.96 2.96 -15.13
N LYS A 218 12.16 3.84 -14.54
CA LYS A 218 12.49 4.52 -13.27
C LYS A 218 12.19 3.58 -12.09
N VAL A 219 13.17 3.39 -11.22
CA VAL A 219 13.05 2.51 -10.05
C VAL A 219 12.40 3.22 -8.87
N ARG A 220 11.45 2.53 -8.23
CA ARG A 220 10.91 2.84 -6.90
C ARG A 220 11.11 1.62 -6.01
N ILE A 221 11.05 1.78 -4.69
CA ILE A 221 11.01 0.64 -3.78
C ILE A 221 9.73 -0.17 -4.08
N GLY A 222 9.89 -1.36 -4.64
CA GLY A 222 8.82 -2.25 -5.09
C GLY A 222 9.12 -2.94 -6.45
N PRO A 223 8.48 -4.07 -6.78
CA PRO A 223 8.59 -4.77 -8.07
C PRO A 223 8.03 -3.96 -9.27
N ILE A 224 8.45 -4.31 -10.49
CA ILE A 224 8.01 -3.70 -11.76
C ILE A 224 7.22 -4.71 -12.63
N GLU A 225 6.32 -4.16 -13.45
CA GLU A 225 5.30 -4.76 -14.33
C GLU A 225 5.74 -5.82 -15.38
N VAL A 226 6.34 -6.94 -14.99
CA VAL A 226 6.65 -8.07 -15.91
C VAL A 226 6.17 -9.41 -15.38
N SER A 227 7.09 -10.21 -14.85
CA SER A 227 6.83 -11.44 -14.12
C SER A 227 7.50 -11.25 -12.78
N ASP A 228 6.83 -11.67 -11.72
CA ASP A 228 7.33 -11.54 -10.37
C ASP A 228 6.97 -12.81 -9.60
N TYR A 229 7.97 -13.36 -8.94
CA TYR A 229 7.84 -14.57 -8.16
C TYR A 229 8.47 -14.29 -6.82
N HIS A 230 7.69 -14.31 -5.75
CA HIS A 230 8.23 -13.95 -4.44
C HIS A 230 7.66 -14.81 -3.32
N ILE A 231 8.43 -14.86 -2.25
CA ILE A 231 8.02 -15.40 -0.96
C ILE A 231 8.02 -14.25 0.02
N THR A 232 6.91 -14.09 0.71
CA THR A 232 6.74 -13.11 1.77
C THR A 232 6.66 -13.83 3.11
N LEU A 233 7.45 -13.38 4.08
CA LEU A 233 7.46 -13.83 5.46
C LEU A 233 6.98 -12.68 6.32
N TRP A 234 6.09 -12.93 7.28
CA TRP A 234 5.61 -11.89 8.17
C TRP A 234 5.47 -12.38 9.60
N HIS A 235 5.61 -11.45 10.54
CA HIS A 235 5.34 -11.63 11.96
C HIS A 235 4.71 -10.36 12.51
N LYS A 236 3.79 -10.52 13.45
CA LYS A 236 3.10 -9.43 14.12
C LYS A 236 3.06 -9.74 15.61
N ASP A 237 3.54 -8.80 16.41
CA ASP A 237 3.42 -8.85 17.86
C ASP A 237 1.93 -8.87 18.28
N SER A 238 1.68 -9.33 19.50
CA SER A 238 0.36 -9.19 20.10
C SER A 238 -0.01 -7.73 20.23
N VAL A 239 -1.28 -7.41 19.99
CA VAL A 239 -1.85 -6.08 20.20
C VAL A 239 -2.82 -6.13 21.36
N GLU A 240 -2.33 -5.81 22.56
CA GLU A 240 -3.08 -6.01 23.82
C GLU A 240 -4.41 -5.25 23.82
N LYS A 241 -4.37 -3.97 23.45
CA LYS A 241 -5.57 -3.10 23.39
C LYS A 241 -6.62 -3.58 22.39
N ALA A 242 -6.21 -4.37 21.38
CA ALA A 242 -7.09 -4.93 20.36
C ALA A 242 -7.34 -6.44 20.56
N MET A 243 -6.84 -7.03 21.66
CA MET A 243 -6.89 -8.46 21.95
C MET A 243 -6.45 -9.34 20.76
N THR A 244 -5.50 -8.85 19.96
CA THR A 244 -4.97 -9.60 18.83
C THR A 244 -3.75 -10.39 19.32
N PRO A 245 -3.73 -11.73 19.18
CA PRO A 245 -2.57 -12.52 19.56
C PRO A 245 -1.39 -12.25 18.62
N GLU A 246 -0.19 -12.59 19.08
CA GLU A 246 0.99 -12.69 18.23
C GLU A 246 0.76 -13.72 17.13
N GLY A 247 1.31 -13.48 15.94
CA GLY A 247 1.22 -14.41 14.82
C GLY A 247 2.35 -14.24 13.81
N TRP A 248 2.58 -15.28 13.03
CA TRP A 248 3.50 -15.26 11.90
C TRP A 248 2.95 -16.11 10.76
N GLY A 249 3.47 -15.91 9.57
CA GLY A 249 3.11 -16.71 8.42
C GLY A 249 4.01 -16.44 7.23
N PHE A 250 3.67 -17.12 6.13
CA PHE A 250 4.31 -16.89 4.85
C PHE A 250 3.30 -17.02 3.71
N THR A 251 3.69 -16.51 2.55
CA THR A 251 2.93 -16.69 1.32
C THR A 251 3.87 -16.76 0.12
N ILE A 252 3.40 -17.38 -0.95
CA ILE A 252 4.14 -17.56 -2.20
C ILE A 252 3.27 -16.97 -3.31
N PHE A 253 3.83 -16.05 -4.08
CA PHE A 253 3.19 -15.42 -5.21
C PHE A 253 3.94 -15.73 -6.50
N LEU A 254 3.19 -15.98 -7.56
CA LEU A 254 3.74 -16.31 -8.88
C LEU A 254 2.93 -15.57 -9.96
N GLU A 255 3.51 -14.54 -10.57
CA GLU A 255 2.96 -13.84 -11.73
C GLU A 255 3.88 -14.08 -12.93
N HIS A 256 3.34 -14.64 -14.02
CA HIS A 256 4.08 -14.87 -15.26
C HIS A 256 3.40 -14.17 -16.43
N ARG A 257 4.15 -13.34 -17.12
CA ARG A 257 3.70 -12.68 -18.36
C ARG A 257 3.89 -13.62 -19.55
N ILE A 258 2.79 -14.12 -20.11
CA ILE A 258 2.78 -15.07 -21.23
C ILE A 258 2.83 -14.37 -22.61
N SER A 259 2.50 -13.08 -22.72
CA SER A 259 2.66 -12.32 -23.98
C SER A 259 2.61 -10.79 -23.77
N ASN A 260 2.85 -10.04 -24.86
CA ASN A 260 2.66 -8.59 -24.93
C ASN A 260 1.24 -8.22 -25.37
N PHE A 261 0.21 -8.87 -24.84
CA PHE A 261 -1.15 -8.44 -25.15
C PHE A 261 -1.49 -7.18 -24.34
N LEU A 262 -1.42 -6.03 -25.00
CA LEU A 262 -2.06 -4.79 -24.58
C LEU A 262 -3.45 -4.77 -25.21
N PRO A 263 -4.55 -4.94 -24.46
CA PRO A 263 -5.85 -4.45 -24.92
C PRO A 263 -5.86 -2.91 -25.00
#